data_AF-A0A4V4ISA9-F1
#
_entry.id   AF-A0A4V4ISA9-F1
#
_cell.length_a   1.000
_cell.length_b   1.000
_cell.length_c   1.000
_cell.angle_alpha   90.00
_cell.angle_beta   90.00
_cell.angle_gamma   90.00
#
_symmetry.space_group_name_H-M   'P 1'
#
loop_
_entity.id
_entity.type
_entity.pdbx_description
1 polymer ?
#
loop_
_entity_poly.entity_id
_entity_poly.type
_entity_poly.pdbx_seq_one_letter_code
_entity_poly.pdbx_strand_id
1 'polypeptide(L)'
;MHLFLIRHGETVDNVAGLLAGRRDSALTNHGYEQGRRLSDYLADTRQPLTRIFASPLQRAYKTASLLAAKQSTRDLTVSTVPYLMERDFGFYEGKTNAVRKGPDRERHKKEPGFVDVESKDALARRADMFLDQHLLPMLDDEADFGGAAEHLVAIVSHGILLSSLLRRLLLRLGPKSVTVSRDVVASQGPVVLAHLGGWSNTGFLELSVQSAETDASSRSNTAAVSPAASSEDAVTAADVSLPRSPSVTAIDAVPPQLMTESSEAELPTDQLDTVGDVSVTKDAVDPERSEVEHLRLLAGYHTTILVVNGQQHLTGLKRQRGGIGRAEHDDKQQTMTTFFKRARKD
;
A
#
# COMPACT_ATOMS: atom_id res chain seq x y z
N MET A 1 -10.14 4.03 -13.78
CA MET A 1 -9.86 4.38 -12.37
C MET A 1 -8.51 3.81 -11.98
N HIS A 2 -7.64 4.62 -11.37
CA HIS A 2 -6.41 4.17 -10.71
C HIS A 2 -6.62 4.19 -9.19
N LEU A 3 -6.29 3.09 -8.52
CA LEU A 3 -6.49 2.91 -7.09
C LEU A 3 -5.16 2.67 -6.37
N PHE A 4 -4.88 3.48 -5.36
CA PHE A 4 -3.76 3.33 -4.46
C PHE A 4 -4.27 2.88 -3.08
N LEU A 5 -3.91 1.67 -2.66
CA LEU A 5 -4.13 1.22 -1.28
C LEU A 5 -2.83 1.43 -0.50
N ILE A 6 -2.88 2.22 0.58
CA ILE A 6 -1.69 2.73 1.26
C ILE A 6 -1.79 2.43 2.75
N ARG A 7 -0.78 1.77 3.32
CA ARG A 7 -0.67 1.64 4.79
C ARG A 7 -0.16 2.95 5.39
N HIS A 8 -0.67 3.33 6.56
CA HIS A 8 -0.15 4.47 7.33
C HIS A 8 1.35 4.39 7.62
N GLY A 9 1.98 5.53 7.90
CA GLY A 9 3.38 5.62 8.36
C GLY A 9 3.61 4.98 9.72
N GLU A 10 4.86 4.69 10.06
CA GLU A 10 5.23 4.04 11.32
C GLU A 10 4.69 4.79 12.55
N THR A 11 4.21 4.04 13.56
CA THR A 11 3.75 4.58 14.85
C THR A 11 4.61 4.13 16.02
N VAL A 12 4.45 4.80 17.17
CA VAL A 12 5.11 4.42 18.42
C VAL A 12 4.79 2.98 18.82
N ASP A 13 3.54 2.53 18.65
CA ASP A 13 3.13 1.15 18.95
C ASP A 13 3.70 0.16 17.91
N ASN A 14 3.96 0.60 16.68
CA ASN A 14 4.68 -0.23 15.70
C ASN A 14 6.10 -0.52 16.17
N VAL A 15 6.83 0.51 16.58
CA VAL A 15 8.19 0.37 17.11
C VAL A 15 8.22 -0.48 18.38
N ALA A 16 7.20 -0.37 19.23
CA ALA A 16 7.10 -1.08 20.49
C ALA A 16 6.59 -2.53 20.37
N GLY A 17 6.20 -2.99 19.19
CA GLY A 17 5.70 -4.34 19.01
C GLY A 17 4.28 -4.58 19.59
N LEU A 18 3.47 -3.52 19.70
CA LEU A 18 2.14 -3.57 20.32
C LEU A 18 1.03 -3.64 19.26
N LEU A 19 -0.04 -4.37 19.58
CA LEU A 19 -1.27 -4.41 18.80
C LEU A 19 -1.97 -3.05 18.91
N ALA A 20 -2.11 -2.36 17.79
CA ALA A 20 -2.81 -1.07 17.68
C ALA A 20 -3.88 -1.19 16.60
N GLY A 21 -5.06 -1.66 17.00
CA GLY A 21 -6.26 -1.74 16.18
C GLY A 21 -6.99 -0.41 16.21
N ARG A 22 -7.97 -0.27 17.11
CA ARG A 22 -8.70 1.00 17.31
C ARG A 22 -8.00 1.96 18.26
N ARG A 23 -6.99 1.48 19.00
CA ARG A 23 -6.09 2.37 19.76
C ARG A 23 -5.40 3.34 18.82
N ASP A 24 -5.47 4.63 19.12
CA ASP A 24 -4.94 5.67 18.25
C ASP A 24 -3.47 5.99 18.58
N SER A 25 -2.58 5.12 18.14
CA SER A 25 -1.13 5.31 18.26
C SER A 25 -0.64 6.38 17.29
N ALA A 26 0.10 7.37 17.81
CA ALA A 26 0.63 8.46 17.01
C ALA A 26 1.77 8.01 16.08
N LEU A 27 1.91 8.72 14.95
CA LEU A 27 3.06 8.55 14.06
C LEU A 27 4.37 8.85 14.81
N THR A 28 5.43 8.12 14.51
CA THR A 28 6.77 8.54 14.91
C THR A 28 7.27 9.67 13.99
N ASN A 29 8.32 10.38 14.38
CA ASN A 29 9.02 11.29 13.48
C ASN A 29 9.50 10.59 12.19
N HIS A 30 9.92 9.32 12.31
CA HIS A 30 10.28 8.51 11.14
C HIS A 30 9.06 8.20 10.27
N GLY A 31 7.93 7.82 10.88
CA GLY A 31 6.67 7.56 10.18
C GLY A 31 6.09 8.78 9.48
N TYR A 32 6.25 9.97 10.05
CA TYR A 32 5.90 11.21 9.39
C TYR A 32 6.74 11.46 8.14
N GLU A 33 8.07 11.29 8.23
CA GLU A 33 8.97 11.44 7.09
C GLU A 33 8.71 10.39 6.00
N GLN A 34 8.36 9.15 6.37
CA GLN A 34 7.89 8.13 5.42
C GLN A 34 6.67 8.65 4.63
N GLY A 35 5.66 9.21 5.32
CA GLY A 35 4.47 9.77 4.69
C GLY A 35 4.79 10.96 3.79
N ARG A 36 5.70 11.84 4.21
CA ARG A 36 6.15 12.99 3.43
C ARG A 36 6.83 12.55 2.13
N ARG A 37 7.71 11.55 2.19
CA ARG A 37 8.38 11.01 1.00
C ARG A 37 7.44 10.29 0.06
N LEU A 38 6.47 9.55 0.59
CA LEU A 38 5.41 8.94 -0.23
C LEU A 38 4.64 10.02 -0.98
N SER A 39 4.32 11.11 -0.30
CA SER A 39 3.63 12.25 -0.91
C SER A 39 4.42 12.90 -2.04
N ASP A 40 5.72 13.14 -1.83
CA ASP A 40 6.60 13.68 -2.88
C ASP A 40 6.67 12.71 -4.06
N TYR A 41 6.90 11.42 -3.80
CA TYR A 41 7.01 10.39 -4.82
C TYR A 41 5.75 10.28 -5.70
N LEU A 42 4.56 10.24 -5.09
CA LEU A 42 3.32 10.15 -5.87
C LEU A 42 3.06 11.42 -6.69
N ALA A 43 3.37 12.60 -6.15
CA ALA A 43 3.22 13.86 -6.88
C ALA A 43 4.19 13.96 -8.07
N ASP A 44 5.39 13.39 -7.95
CA ASP A 44 6.42 13.46 -8.99
C ASP A 44 6.26 12.37 -10.07
N THR A 45 5.66 11.22 -9.73
CA THR A 45 5.65 10.02 -10.60
C THR A 45 4.29 9.62 -11.15
N ARG A 46 3.20 10.21 -10.63
CA ARG A 46 1.82 9.89 -11.01
C ARG A 46 1.04 11.15 -11.37
N GLN A 47 -0.11 10.95 -12.01
CA GLN A 47 -1.06 12.04 -12.22
C GLN A 47 -1.64 12.49 -10.87
N PRO A 48 -2.08 13.75 -10.73
CA PRO A 48 -2.63 14.25 -9.48
C PRO A 48 -3.81 13.42 -8.98
N LEU A 49 -3.85 13.17 -7.67
CA LEU A 49 -4.97 12.46 -7.06
C LEU A 49 -6.24 13.30 -7.19
N THR A 50 -7.35 12.62 -7.50
CA THR A 50 -8.68 13.25 -7.57
C THR A 50 -9.51 12.97 -6.33
N ARG A 51 -9.15 11.94 -5.54
CA ARG A 51 -9.85 11.62 -4.29
C ARG A 51 -8.93 10.94 -3.27
N ILE A 52 -9.11 11.26 -2.00
CA ILE A 52 -8.42 10.61 -0.88
C ILE A 52 -9.44 10.16 0.16
N PHE A 53 -9.48 8.86 0.44
CA PHE A 53 -10.17 8.28 1.58
C PHE A 53 -9.16 7.87 2.65
N ALA A 54 -9.52 8.06 3.92
CA ALA A 54 -8.67 7.63 5.03
C ALA A 54 -9.47 7.02 6.17
N SER A 55 -8.83 6.13 6.92
CA SER A 55 -9.30 5.80 8.27
C SER A 55 -9.32 7.06 9.15
N PRO A 56 -10.31 7.22 10.06
CA PRO A 56 -10.35 8.35 10.99
C PRO A 56 -9.25 8.30 12.06
N LEU A 57 -8.56 7.17 12.23
CA LEU A 57 -7.44 7.06 13.18
C LEU A 57 -6.29 7.99 12.76
N GLN A 58 -5.75 8.75 13.71
CA GLN A 58 -4.82 9.84 13.46
C GLN A 58 -3.63 9.42 12.60
N ARG A 59 -3.07 8.23 12.81
CA ARG A 59 -1.93 7.72 12.01
C ARG A 59 -2.21 7.64 10.50
N ALA A 60 -3.41 7.20 10.12
CA ALA A 60 -3.82 7.11 8.73
C ALA A 60 -4.24 8.48 8.19
N TYR A 61 -5.02 9.23 8.98
CA TYR A 61 -5.46 10.58 8.61
C TYR A 61 -4.28 11.54 8.38
N LYS A 62 -3.27 11.55 9.26
CA LYS A 62 -2.05 12.35 9.10
C LYS A 62 -1.27 11.94 7.85
N THR A 63 -1.12 10.64 7.61
CA THR A 63 -0.47 10.14 6.38
C THR A 63 -1.22 10.61 5.13
N ALA A 64 -2.56 10.53 5.13
CA ALA A 64 -3.40 11.00 4.03
C ALA A 64 -3.35 12.53 3.84
N SER A 65 -3.26 13.28 4.94
CA SER A 65 -3.16 14.75 4.91
C SER A 65 -1.86 15.21 4.28
N LEU A 66 -0.76 14.48 4.47
CA LEU A 66 0.50 14.73 3.76
C LEU A 66 0.32 14.56 2.26
N LEU A 67 -0.34 13.48 1.82
CA LEU A 67 -0.64 13.25 0.39
C LEU A 67 -1.43 14.43 -0.19
N ALA A 68 -2.50 14.84 0.48
CA ALA A 68 -3.37 15.94 0.05
C ALA A 68 -2.60 17.27 -0.09
N ALA A 69 -1.73 17.59 0.88
CA ALA A 69 -1.00 18.84 0.92
C ALA A 69 -0.03 19.06 -0.26
N LYS A 70 0.37 17.99 -0.95
CA LYS A 70 1.30 18.04 -2.09
C LYS A 70 0.60 17.99 -3.45
N GLN A 71 -0.69 17.68 -3.51
CA GLN A 71 -1.40 17.60 -4.79
C GLN A 71 -1.61 18.98 -5.39
N SER A 72 -1.46 19.09 -6.71
CA SER A 72 -1.80 20.29 -7.47
C SER A 72 -3.31 20.46 -7.67
N THR A 73 -4.10 19.41 -7.43
CA THR A 73 -5.56 19.44 -7.47
C THR A 73 -6.10 20.41 -6.42
N ARG A 74 -6.67 21.52 -6.88
CA ARG A 74 -7.31 22.52 -6.02
C ARG A 74 -8.46 21.88 -5.23
N ASP A 75 -8.56 22.21 -3.95
CA ASP A 75 -9.63 21.78 -3.03
C ASP A 75 -9.70 20.26 -2.74
N LEU A 76 -8.63 19.50 -3.02
CA LEU A 76 -8.57 18.08 -2.64
C LEU A 76 -8.52 17.93 -1.11
N THR A 77 -9.58 17.35 -0.54
CA THR A 77 -9.71 17.10 0.90
C THR A 77 -9.68 15.60 1.22
N VAL A 78 -9.28 15.27 2.45
CA VAL A 78 -9.28 13.89 2.94
C VAL A 78 -10.68 13.54 3.46
N SER A 79 -11.32 12.56 2.84
CA SER A 79 -12.59 12.01 3.30
C SER A 79 -12.36 10.88 4.30
N THR A 80 -12.65 11.10 5.58
CA THR A 80 -12.52 10.06 6.61
C THR A 80 -13.70 9.09 6.58
N VAL A 81 -13.44 7.79 6.54
CA VAL A 81 -14.48 6.75 6.50
C VAL A 81 -14.29 5.74 7.65
N PRO A 82 -15.24 5.59 8.59
CA PRO A 82 -15.11 4.68 9.73
C PRO A 82 -14.85 3.21 9.35
N TYR A 83 -15.39 2.76 8.21
CA TYR A 83 -15.15 1.42 7.69
C TYR A 83 -13.66 1.14 7.40
N LEU A 84 -12.84 2.17 7.25
CA LEU A 84 -11.40 2.06 7.01
C LEU A 84 -10.55 1.88 8.27
N MET A 85 -11.14 1.78 9.47
CA MET A 85 -10.40 1.52 10.71
C MET A 85 -9.81 0.10 10.76
N GLU A 86 -8.64 -0.02 11.42
CA GLU A 86 -7.99 -1.32 11.61
C GLU A 86 -8.90 -2.27 12.39
N ARG A 87 -8.60 -3.57 12.28
CA ARG A 87 -9.22 -4.61 13.09
C ARG A 87 -9.19 -4.26 14.57
N ASP A 88 -10.34 -4.31 15.23
CA ASP A 88 -10.42 -4.08 16.68
C ASP A 88 -9.80 -5.26 17.44
N PHE A 89 -8.78 -5.02 18.26
CA PHE A 89 -8.17 -6.05 19.09
C PHE A 89 -8.81 -6.17 20.49
N GLY A 90 -9.79 -5.31 20.81
CA GLY A 90 -10.54 -5.35 22.06
C GLY A 90 -9.61 -5.35 23.27
N PHE A 91 -9.72 -6.39 24.11
CA PHE A 91 -8.87 -6.57 25.28
C PHE A 91 -7.37 -6.56 24.96
N TYR A 92 -6.96 -6.91 23.74
CA TYR A 92 -5.54 -7.03 23.38
C TYR A 92 -4.92 -5.75 22.82
N GLU A 93 -5.66 -4.65 22.72
CA GLU A 93 -5.11 -3.33 22.36
C GLU A 93 -3.96 -2.95 23.33
N GLY A 94 -2.85 -2.46 22.77
CA GLY A 94 -1.64 -2.10 23.52
C GLY A 94 -0.85 -3.28 24.12
N LYS A 95 -1.22 -4.53 23.79
CA LYS A 95 -0.46 -5.74 24.19
C LYS A 95 0.32 -6.30 23.00
N THR A 96 1.34 -7.12 23.26
CA THR A 96 2.06 -7.80 22.19
C THR A 96 1.21 -8.93 21.58
N ASN A 97 1.47 -9.29 20.33
CA ASN A 97 0.78 -10.40 19.67
C ASN A 97 1.04 -11.75 20.40
N ALA A 98 2.19 -11.88 21.07
CA ALA A 98 2.52 -13.05 21.88
C ALA A 98 1.53 -13.24 23.05
N VAL A 99 1.10 -12.15 23.70
CA VAL A 99 0.08 -12.23 24.76
C VAL A 99 -1.26 -12.70 24.21
N ARG A 100 -1.64 -12.24 23.00
CA ARG A 100 -2.88 -12.65 22.34
C ARG A 100 -2.88 -14.12 21.93
N LYS A 101 -1.74 -14.62 21.43
CA LYS A 101 -1.57 -16.03 20.99
C LYS A 101 -1.13 -16.97 22.12
N GLY A 102 -0.92 -16.45 23.33
CA GLY A 102 -0.43 -17.21 24.47
C GLY A 102 -1.45 -18.18 25.07
N PRO A 103 -1.02 -19.04 26.01
CA PRO A 103 -1.86 -20.08 26.62
C PRO A 103 -2.98 -19.50 27.52
N ASP A 104 -2.83 -18.27 27.99
CA ASP A 104 -3.73 -17.64 28.96
C ASP A 104 -5.04 -17.09 28.35
N ARG A 105 -5.34 -17.41 27.09
CA ARG A 105 -6.51 -16.87 26.37
C ARG A 105 -7.83 -17.12 27.11
N GLU A 106 -8.02 -18.30 27.71
CA GLU A 106 -9.23 -18.62 28.50
C GLU A 106 -9.28 -17.89 29.84
N ARG A 107 -8.12 -17.54 30.41
CA ARG A 107 -8.04 -16.68 31.60
C ARG A 107 -8.42 -15.24 31.25
N HIS A 108 -7.91 -14.71 30.15
CA HIS A 108 -8.21 -13.34 29.69
C HIS A 108 -9.70 -13.09 29.47
N LYS A 109 -10.44 -14.08 28.93
CA LYS A 109 -11.89 -13.99 28.73
C LYS A 109 -12.69 -13.77 30.02
N LYS A 110 -12.10 -14.08 31.18
CA LYS A 110 -12.73 -13.92 32.50
C LYS A 110 -12.34 -12.61 33.19
N GLU A 111 -11.42 -11.83 32.61
CA GLU A 111 -11.01 -10.54 33.16
C GLU A 111 -12.16 -9.51 33.03
N PRO A 112 -12.41 -8.67 34.05
CA PRO A 112 -13.42 -7.62 33.97
C PRO A 112 -13.16 -6.68 32.78
N GLY A 113 -14.21 -6.39 32.00
CA GLY A 113 -14.09 -5.51 30.83
C GLY A 113 -13.46 -6.15 29.59
N PHE A 114 -13.36 -7.48 29.54
CA PHE A 114 -12.92 -8.19 28.34
C PHE A 114 -13.83 -7.89 27.14
N VAL A 115 -13.23 -7.46 26.05
CA VAL A 115 -13.85 -7.32 24.73
C VAL A 115 -13.08 -8.23 23.78
N ASP A 116 -13.78 -9.07 23.02
CA ASP A 116 -13.12 -9.98 22.08
C ASP A 116 -12.58 -9.21 20.86
N VAL A 117 -11.64 -9.84 20.16
CA VAL A 117 -11.09 -9.33 18.91
C VAL A 117 -12.19 -9.36 17.84
N GLU A 118 -12.30 -8.31 17.02
CA GLU A 118 -13.20 -8.28 15.89
C GLU A 118 -13.03 -9.52 15.01
N SER A 119 -14.15 -10.16 14.65
CA SER A 119 -14.14 -11.37 13.81
C SER A 119 -13.73 -11.04 12.38
N LYS A 120 -13.21 -12.06 11.65
CA LYS A 120 -12.87 -11.90 10.23
C LYS A 120 -14.10 -11.51 9.39
N ASP A 121 -15.28 -12.00 9.75
CA ASP A 121 -16.53 -11.68 9.05
C ASP A 121 -16.98 -10.23 9.32
N ALA A 122 -16.85 -9.74 10.55
CA ALA A 122 -17.15 -8.34 10.85
C ALA A 122 -16.21 -7.38 10.10
N LEU A 123 -14.92 -7.71 10.05
CA LEU A 123 -13.91 -7.00 9.27
C LEU A 123 -14.27 -7.00 7.77
N ALA A 124 -14.62 -8.16 7.22
CA ALA A 124 -15.03 -8.32 5.82
C ALA A 124 -16.26 -7.47 5.48
N ARG A 125 -17.30 -7.50 6.32
CA ARG A 125 -18.50 -6.68 6.13
C ARG A 125 -18.18 -5.19 6.11
N ARG A 126 -17.28 -4.70 6.97
CA ARG A 126 -16.85 -3.29 6.91
C ARG A 126 -16.12 -2.97 5.62
N ALA A 127 -15.25 -3.86 5.15
CA ALA A 127 -14.60 -3.69 3.85
C ALA A 127 -15.63 -3.62 2.71
N ASP A 128 -16.68 -4.46 2.74
CA ASP A 128 -17.77 -4.37 1.75
C ASP A 128 -18.54 -3.06 1.83
N MET A 129 -18.90 -2.62 3.04
CA MET A 129 -19.59 -1.34 3.22
C MET A 129 -18.78 -0.18 2.63
N PHE A 130 -17.45 -0.19 2.79
CA PHE A 130 -16.59 0.79 2.13
C PHE A 130 -16.66 0.68 0.61
N LEU A 131 -16.53 -0.53 0.07
CA LEU A 131 -16.58 -0.77 -1.37
C LEU A 131 -17.90 -0.29 -1.97
N ASP A 132 -19.02 -0.73 -1.40
CA ASP A 132 -20.37 -0.47 -1.90
C ASP A 132 -20.79 1.00 -1.76
N GLN A 133 -20.43 1.66 -0.65
CA GLN A 133 -20.91 3.01 -0.37
C GLN A 133 -19.99 4.12 -0.86
N HIS A 134 -18.70 3.82 -1.12
CA HIS A 134 -17.71 4.86 -1.42
C HIS A 134 -16.90 4.60 -2.69
N LEU A 135 -16.43 3.37 -2.92
CA LEU A 135 -15.51 3.12 -4.03
C LEU A 135 -16.22 2.79 -5.34
N LEU A 136 -17.10 1.80 -5.33
CA LEU A 136 -17.73 1.27 -6.54
C LEU A 136 -18.75 2.20 -7.20
N PRO A 137 -19.50 3.05 -6.46
CA PRO A 137 -20.35 4.06 -7.09
C PRO A 137 -19.57 5.01 -8.02
N MET A 138 -18.27 5.23 -7.76
CA MET A 138 -17.41 6.04 -8.63
C MET A 138 -17.11 5.39 -10.00
N LEU A 139 -17.47 4.13 -10.20
CA LEU A 139 -17.34 3.46 -11.50
C LEU A 139 -18.58 3.66 -12.39
N ASP A 140 -19.73 4.00 -11.80
CA ASP A 140 -20.98 4.10 -12.56
C ASP A 140 -21.26 5.50 -13.10
N ASP A 141 -20.79 6.54 -12.42
CA ASP A 141 -21.26 7.89 -12.65
C ASP A 141 -20.13 8.92 -12.61
N GLU A 142 -19.78 9.45 -13.80
CA GLU A 142 -18.84 10.55 -13.91
C GLU A 142 -19.41 11.84 -13.29
N ALA A 143 -20.74 12.05 -13.29
CA ALA A 143 -21.33 13.33 -12.90
C ALA A 143 -21.37 13.55 -11.38
N ASP A 144 -21.82 12.55 -10.61
CA ASP A 144 -21.98 12.66 -9.15
C ASP A 144 -20.64 12.64 -8.38
N PHE A 145 -19.55 12.19 -9.03
CA PHE A 145 -18.21 12.11 -8.44
C PHE A 145 -17.21 13.12 -8.99
N GLY A 146 -17.70 14.19 -9.63
CA GLY A 146 -16.91 15.39 -9.94
C GLY A 146 -16.48 15.54 -11.42
N GLY A 147 -17.07 14.77 -12.34
CA GLY A 147 -16.86 14.90 -13.78
C GLY A 147 -15.44 14.57 -14.25
N ALA A 148 -14.64 13.93 -13.41
CA ALA A 148 -13.26 13.61 -13.76
C ALA A 148 -13.25 12.47 -14.79
N ALA A 149 -12.72 12.76 -15.99
CA ALA A 149 -12.53 11.76 -17.06
C ALA A 149 -11.69 10.55 -16.60
N GLU A 150 -10.92 10.70 -15.51
CA GLU A 150 -10.24 9.59 -14.85
C GLU A 150 -10.18 9.79 -13.32
N HIS A 151 -10.59 8.76 -12.57
CA HIS A 151 -10.48 8.76 -11.11
C HIS A 151 -9.13 8.20 -10.64
N LEU A 152 -8.32 9.01 -9.95
CA LEU A 152 -7.11 8.60 -9.25
C LEU A 152 -7.34 8.69 -7.74
N VAL A 153 -7.58 7.53 -7.12
CA VAL A 153 -8.11 7.41 -5.77
C VAL A 153 -7.04 6.83 -4.84
N ALA A 154 -6.72 7.53 -3.76
CA ALA A 154 -5.90 7.00 -2.67
C ALA A 154 -6.76 6.59 -1.47
N ILE A 155 -6.51 5.39 -0.93
CA ILE A 155 -7.12 4.87 0.29
C ILE A 155 -6.02 4.63 1.30
N VAL A 156 -5.98 5.43 2.36
CA VAL A 156 -4.99 5.31 3.43
C VAL A 156 -5.59 4.62 4.65
N SER A 157 -5.07 3.44 4.98
CA SER A 157 -5.62 2.57 6.02
C SER A 157 -4.51 1.75 6.69
N HIS A 158 -4.80 0.50 7.08
CA HIS A 158 -4.01 -0.33 7.98
C HIS A 158 -3.81 -1.73 7.38
N GLY A 159 -2.80 -2.46 7.84
CA GLY A 159 -2.36 -3.68 7.16
C GLY A 159 -3.43 -4.77 7.10
N ILE A 160 -4.12 -5.08 8.20
CA ILE A 160 -5.14 -6.13 8.21
C ILE A 160 -6.40 -5.64 7.47
N LEU A 161 -6.77 -4.37 7.70
CA LEU A 161 -7.62 -3.53 6.86
C LEU A 161 -7.50 -3.85 5.36
N LEU A 162 -6.38 -3.40 4.79
CA LEU A 162 -6.13 -3.40 3.36
C LEU A 162 -6.11 -4.80 2.76
N SER A 163 -5.59 -5.78 3.48
CA SER A 163 -5.65 -7.19 3.06
C SER A 163 -7.08 -7.70 2.94
N SER A 164 -7.95 -7.35 3.90
CA SER A 164 -9.38 -7.70 3.82
C SER A 164 -10.05 -6.97 2.67
N LEU A 165 -9.80 -5.66 2.53
CA LEU A 165 -10.36 -4.83 1.46
C LEU A 165 -10.00 -5.34 0.07
N LEU A 166 -8.73 -5.66 -0.17
CA LEU A 166 -8.28 -6.24 -1.43
C LEU A 166 -8.98 -7.58 -1.72
N ARG A 167 -9.07 -8.46 -0.72
CA ARG A 167 -9.77 -9.74 -0.89
C ARG A 167 -11.24 -9.55 -1.25
N ARG A 168 -11.95 -8.63 -0.58
CA ARG A 168 -13.35 -8.32 -0.87
C ARG A 168 -13.52 -7.68 -2.26
N LEU A 169 -12.58 -6.85 -2.70
CA LEU A 169 -12.57 -6.32 -4.06
C LEU A 169 -12.36 -7.43 -5.10
N LEU A 170 -11.40 -8.34 -4.88
CA LEU A 170 -11.12 -9.46 -5.79
C LEU A 170 -12.32 -10.40 -5.94
N LEU A 171 -13.12 -10.60 -4.89
CA LEU A 171 -14.36 -11.40 -4.95
C LEU A 171 -15.46 -10.78 -5.83
N ARG A 172 -15.37 -9.48 -6.13
CA ARG A 172 -16.33 -8.76 -6.98
C ARG A 172 -15.90 -8.75 -8.45
N LEU A 173 -14.65 -9.10 -8.73
CA LEU A 173 -14.08 -9.12 -10.07
C LEU A 173 -14.37 -10.46 -10.73
N GLY A 174 -14.71 -10.43 -12.03
CA GLY A 174 -15.03 -11.65 -12.78
C GLY A 174 -13.82 -12.59 -12.93
N PRO A 175 -14.05 -13.88 -13.24
CA PRO A 175 -12.95 -14.80 -13.52
C PRO A 175 -12.07 -14.28 -14.67
N LYS A 176 -10.75 -14.40 -14.53
CA LYS A 176 -9.74 -13.93 -15.51
C LYS A 176 -9.76 -12.42 -15.80
N SER A 177 -10.48 -11.64 -15.01
CA SER A 177 -10.51 -10.17 -15.13
C SER A 177 -9.35 -9.48 -14.41
N VAL A 178 -8.50 -10.22 -13.71
CA VAL A 178 -7.36 -9.69 -12.95
C VAL A 178 -6.05 -10.14 -13.56
N THR A 179 -5.17 -9.19 -13.85
CA THR A 179 -3.81 -9.44 -14.32
C THR A 179 -2.80 -8.77 -13.38
N VAL A 180 -1.55 -9.25 -13.44
CA VAL A 180 -0.42 -8.66 -12.74
C VAL A 180 0.55 -8.13 -13.79
N SER A 181 1.04 -6.90 -13.60
CA SER A 181 1.99 -6.29 -14.52
C SER A 181 3.30 -7.10 -14.60
N ARG A 182 3.98 -7.00 -15.75
CA ARG A 182 5.26 -7.69 -15.95
C ARG A 182 6.32 -7.24 -14.94
N ASP A 183 6.30 -5.96 -14.56
CA ASP A 183 7.26 -5.39 -13.62
C ASP A 183 7.10 -5.98 -12.21
N VAL A 184 5.87 -6.25 -11.78
CA VAL A 184 5.61 -6.94 -10.50
C VAL A 184 6.12 -8.37 -10.57
N VAL A 185 5.82 -9.10 -11.65
CA VAL A 185 6.29 -10.49 -11.81
C VAL A 185 7.82 -10.54 -11.90
N ALA A 186 8.46 -9.58 -12.55
CA ALA A 186 9.91 -9.50 -12.66
C ALA A 186 10.59 -9.19 -11.32
N SER A 187 9.96 -8.39 -10.47
CA SER A 187 10.53 -7.98 -9.17
C SER A 187 10.24 -8.96 -8.03
N GLN A 188 9.08 -9.62 -8.03
CA GLN A 188 8.62 -10.47 -6.91
C GLN A 188 8.40 -11.93 -7.29
N GLY A 189 8.54 -12.29 -8.57
CA GLY A 189 8.20 -13.61 -9.09
C GLY A 189 6.67 -13.81 -9.22
N PRO A 190 6.21 -15.06 -9.40
CA PRO A 190 4.80 -15.38 -9.46
C PRO A 190 4.07 -15.00 -8.17
N VAL A 191 3.01 -14.19 -8.29
CA VAL A 191 2.23 -13.71 -7.13
C VAL A 191 0.90 -14.44 -7.04
N VAL A 192 0.51 -14.80 -5.82
CA VAL A 192 -0.82 -15.36 -5.54
C VAL A 192 -1.75 -14.21 -5.19
N LEU A 193 -2.76 -13.94 -6.02
CA LEU A 193 -3.67 -12.80 -5.85
C LEU A 193 -4.35 -12.74 -4.47
N ALA A 194 -4.66 -13.90 -3.88
CA ALA A 194 -5.24 -13.99 -2.55
C ALA A 194 -4.25 -13.59 -1.43
N HIS A 195 -2.95 -13.58 -1.71
CA HIS A 195 -1.86 -13.38 -0.75
C HIS A 195 -0.71 -12.59 -1.38
N LEU A 196 -0.92 -11.28 -1.59
CA LEU A 196 0.11 -10.37 -2.14
C LEU A 196 1.21 -9.97 -1.12
N GLY A 197 1.35 -10.69 0.00
CA GLY A 197 2.34 -10.41 1.04
C GLY A 197 1.86 -9.43 2.12
N GLY A 198 2.82 -8.98 2.95
CA GLY A 198 2.59 -8.04 4.04
C GLY A 198 2.60 -6.58 3.56
N TRP A 199 2.06 -5.69 4.37
CA TRP A 199 2.06 -4.25 4.10
C TRP A 199 3.15 -3.58 4.92
N SER A 200 4.15 -2.98 4.30
CA SER A 200 5.12 -2.13 4.99
C SER A 200 4.49 -0.77 5.37
N ASN A 201 5.01 -0.07 6.38
CA ASN A 201 4.53 1.29 6.67
C ASN A 201 4.77 2.20 5.46
N THR A 202 3.74 2.94 5.02
CA THR A 202 3.70 3.67 3.73
C THR A 202 3.93 2.84 2.47
N GLY A 203 3.95 1.51 2.59
CA GLY A 203 3.88 0.61 1.46
C GLY A 203 2.53 0.75 0.75
N PHE A 204 2.56 0.75 -0.58
CA PHE A 204 1.35 0.91 -1.38
C PHE A 204 1.14 -0.19 -2.42
N LEU A 205 -0.11 -0.50 -2.69
CA LEU A 205 -0.55 -1.30 -3.84
C LEU A 205 -1.18 -0.35 -4.86
N GLU A 206 -0.82 -0.51 -6.13
CA GLU A 206 -1.40 0.26 -7.22
C GLU A 206 -2.18 -0.66 -8.16
N LEU A 207 -3.43 -0.31 -8.43
CA LEU A 207 -4.33 -1.02 -9.34
C LEU A 207 -4.83 -0.06 -10.42
N SER A 208 -5.00 -0.55 -11.64
CA SER A 208 -5.79 0.12 -12.67
C SER A 208 -7.04 -0.70 -12.95
N VAL A 209 -8.21 -0.08 -12.86
CA VAL A 209 -9.53 -0.66 -13.13
C VAL A 209 -10.11 0.05 -14.35
N GLN A 210 -10.35 -0.71 -15.41
CA GLN A 210 -10.77 -0.23 -16.73
C GLN A 210 -12.01 -0.99 -17.20
N SER A 211 -12.93 -0.33 -17.91
CA SER A 211 -14.00 -1.04 -18.59
C SER A 211 -13.43 -1.80 -19.79
N ALA A 212 -13.93 -3.02 -20.02
CA ALA A 212 -13.55 -3.89 -21.14
C ALA A 212 -13.88 -3.25 -22.50
N GLU A 213 -14.85 -2.33 -22.56
CA GLU A 213 -15.20 -1.58 -23.76
C GLU A 213 -14.13 -0.52 -24.12
N THR A 214 -13.53 0.11 -23.11
CA THR A 214 -12.51 1.16 -23.30
C THR A 214 -11.20 0.57 -23.83
N ASP A 215 -10.83 -0.63 -23.38
CA ASP A 215 -9.63 -1.37 -23.81
C ASP A 215 -9.67 -1.72 -25.32
N ALA A 216 -10.85 -2.06 -25.86
CA ALA A 216 -11.04 -2.34 -27.28
C ALA A 216 -10.84 -1.09 -28.19
N SER A 217 -11.23 0.10 -27.73
CA SER A 217 -11.03 1.35 -28.49
C SER A 217 -9.56 1.84 -28.47
N SER A 218 -8.83 1.58 -27.38
CA SER A 218 -7.41 1.94 -27.28
C SER A 218 -6.52 1.11 -28.21
N ARG A 219 -6.88 -0.16 -28.43
CA ARG A 219 -6.18 -1.08 -29.35
C ARG A 219 -6.49 -0.80 -30.82
N SER A 220 -7.63 -0.19 -31.15
CA SER A 220 -7.95 0.17 -32.54
C SER A 220 -7.23 1.45 -33.00
N ASN A 221 -6.94 2.39 -32.08
CA ASN A 221 -6.24 3.63 -32.40
C ASN A 221 -4.72 3.51 -32.57
N THR A 222 -4.11 2.36 -32.24
CA THR A 222 -2.68 2.10 -32.51
C THR A 222 -2.41 1.41 -33.85
N ALA A 223 -3.45 1.10 -34.64
CA ALA A 223 -3.33 0.36 -35.89
C ALA A 223 -3.63 1.24 -37.12
N ALA A 224 -3.08 2.45 -37.20
CA ALA A 224 -3.22 3.27 -38.42
C ALA A 224 -2.14 4.35 -38.60
N VAL A 225 -0.85 4.00 -38.55
CA VAL A 225 0.18 4.78 -39.27
C VAL A 225 1.29 3.84 -39.75
N SER A 226 1.17 3.37 -40.99
CA SER A 226 2.32 2.94 -41.80
C SER A 226 2.76 4.10 -42.68
N PRO A 227 4.07 4.23 -42.95
CA PRO A 227 4.44 4.42 -44.34
C PRO A 227 5.48 3.39 -44.78
N ALA A 228 5.23 2.83 -45.96
CA ALA A 228 6.17 2.00 -46.71
C ALA A 228 6.96 2.89 -47.68
N ALA A 229 8.28 2.67 -47.79
CA ALA A 229 9.05 2.75 -49.04
C ALA A 229 10.50 2.22 -48.87
N SER A 230 10.72 1.02 -49.41
CA SER A 230 11.87 0.48 -50.17
C SER A 230 13.28 1.14 -50.14
N SER A 231 14.22 0.39 -49.56
CA SER A 231 15.37 -0.34 -50.16
C SER A 231 16.54 0.33 -50.95
N GLU A 232 17.74 -0.17 -50.59
CA GLU A 232 19.04 -0.29 -51.29
C GLU A 232 20.01 0.91 -51.29
N ASP A 233 21.15 0.79 -50.58
CA ASP A 233 22.40 0.29 -51.17
C ASP A 233 23.51 0.05 -50.12
N ALA A 234 24.43 -0.86 -50.45
CA ALA A 234 25.54 -1.34 -49.61
C ALA A 234 26.75 -0.39 -49.56
N VAL A 235 27.72 -0.67 -48.66
CA VAL A 235 29.19 -0.81 -48.91
C VAL A 235 30.05 -0.49 -47.65
N THR A 236 30.91 -1.46 -47.29
CA THR A 236 32.21 -1.46 -46.56
C THR A 236 32.40 -1.05 -45.08
N ALA A 237 32.74 -2.09 -44.28
CA ALA A 237 33.94 -2.30 -43.45
C ALA A 237 34.68 -1.12 -42.79
N ALA A 238 34.80 -1.16 -41.45
CA ALA A 238 36.07 -1.08 -40.71
C ALA A 238 35.87 -1.36 -39.21
N ASP A 239 36.44 -2.49 -38.76
CA ASP A 239 37.31 -2.67 -37.59
C ASP A 239 37.42 -1.52 -36.56
N VAL A 240 37.07 -1.75 -35.29
CA VAL A 240 37.83 -1.31 -34.09
C VAL A 240 37.45 -2.19 -32.88
N SER A 241 38.49 -2.61 -32.18
CA SER A 241 38.56 -3.58 -31.08
C SER A 241 38.08 -3.08 -29.70
N LEU A 242 37.66 -4.05 -28.87
CA LEU A 242 37.49 -3.98 -27.41
C LEU A 242 38.82 -3.75 -26.67
N PRO A 243 38.77 -3.28 -25.42
CA PRO A 243 39.66 -3.87 -24.41
C PRO A 243 38.96 -4.32 -23.13
N ARG A 244 39.59 -5.36 -22.56
CA ARG A 244 39.26 -6.13 -21.36
C ARG A 244 39.63 -5.39 -20.07
N SER A 245 38.96 -5.81 -19.00
CA SER A 245 39.26 -5.58 -17.58
C SER A 245 40.68 -6.00 -17.17
N PRO A 246 41.15 -5.54 -16.00
CA PRO A 246 42.02 -6.35 -15.17
C PRO A 246 41.46 -6.59 -13.76
N SER A 247 41.68 -7.82 -13.30
CA SER A 247 41.56 -8.34 -11.94
C SER A 247 42.87 -8.14 -11.17
N VAL A 248 42.80 -7.81 -9.87
CA VAL A 248 43.89 -8.00 -8.90
C VAL A 248 43.32 -8.46 -7.55
N THR A 249 43.96 -9.48 -6.99
CA THR A 249 43.69 -10.20 -5.74
C THR A 249 44.42 -9.63 -4.52
N ALA A 250 43.72 -9.63 -3.37
CA ALA A 250 44.08 -9.91 -1.96
C ALA A 250 45.38 -9.34 -1.29
N ILE A 251 45.26 -8.84 -0.04
CA ILE A 251 45.62 -9.50 1.25
C ILE A 251 45.26 -8.56 2.45
N ASP A 252 44.93 -9.20 3.58
CA ASP A 252 44.44 -8.82 4.93
C ASP A 252 44.96 -7.55 5.64
N ALA A 253 44.07 -6.95 6.46
CA ALA A 253 44.29 -6.67 7.89
C ALA A 253 42.99 -6.21 8.61
N VAL A 254 42.59 -6.93 9.66
CA VAL A 254 41.53 -6.63 10.67
C VAL A 254 42.16 -5.80 11.81
N PRO A 255 41.54 -4.71 12.36
CA PRO A 255 40.68 -4.79 13.57
C PRO A 255 39.70 -3.59 13.76
N PRO A 256 39.03 -3.43 14.93
CA PRO A 256 38.05 -4.31 15.56
C PRO A 256 36.64 -3.69 15.59
N GLN A 257 35.68 -4.54 15.96
CA GLN A 257 34.24 -4.35 15.99
C GLN A 257 33.74 -3.15 16.82
N LEU A 258 32.85 -2.35 16.23
CA LEU A 258 31.85 -1.57 16.97
C LEU A 258 30.48 -2.12 16.59
N MET A 259 29.92 -2.96 17.47
CA MET A 259 28.58 -3.51 17.31
C MET A 259 27.55 -2.38 17.41
N THR A 260 27.02 -1.94 16.26
CA THR A 260 25.75 -1.19 16.23
C THR A 260 24.67 -2.14 15.77
N GLU A 261 23.97 -2.74 16.73
CA GLU A 261 22.76 -3.50 16.48
C GLU A 261 21.67 -2.56 15.93
N SER A 262 21.51 -2.53 14.61
CA SER A 262 20.28 -2.07 13.97
C SER A 262 19.24 -3.17 14.10
N SER A 263 18.58 -3.20 15.25
CA SER A 263 17.37 -4.00 15.47
C SER A 263 16.23 -3.41 14.61
N GLU A 264 16.07 -3.97 13.42
CA GLU A 264 14.82 -3.93 12.65
C GLU A 264 13.85 -4.94 13.26
N ALA A 265 13.23 -4.55 14.37
CA ALA A 265 12.07 -5.26 14.88
C ALA A 265 10.85 -4.86 14.03
N GLU A 266 10.68 -5.47 12.87
CA GLU A 266 9.38 -5.47 12.20
C GLU A 266 8.39 -6.23 13.10
N LEU A 267 7.29 -5.55 13.45
CA LEU A 267 6.12 -6.21 14.01
C LEU A 267 5.75 -7.41 13.13
N PRO A 268 5.56 -8.62 13.67
CA PRO A 268 5.05 -9.72 12.87
C PRO A 268 3.64 -9.35 12.37
N THR A 269 3.55 -8.90 11.11
CA THR A 269 2.36 -9.15 10.31
C THR A 269 2.06 -10.64 10.42
N ASP A 270 0.80 -10.99 10.57
CA ASP A 270 0.29 -12.34 10.83
C ASP A 270 0.58 -13.32 9.66
N GLN A 271 1.84 -13.48 9.28
CA GLN A 271 2.35 -14.45 8.33
C GLN A 271 3.00 -15.57 9.12
N LEU A 272 2.17 -16.59 9.38
CA LEU A 272 2.49 -18.02 9.33
C LEU A 272 1.24 -18.75 9.85
N ASP A 273 0.23 -18.83 9.00
CA ASP A 273 -0.64 -20.00 8.98
C ASP A 273 -0.15 -20.84 7.80
N THR A 274 0.81 -21.73 8.06
CA THR A 274 1.06 -22.92 7.24
C THR A 274 -0.09 -23.91 7.42
N VAL A 275 -0.34 -24.71 6.36
CA VAL A 275 -1.33 -25.79 6.19
C VAL A 275 -2.65 -25.29 5.54
N GLY A 276 -3.06 -25.74 4.35
CA GLY A 276 -2.57 -26.80 3.48
C GLY A 276 -2.90 -26.52 2.01
N ASP A 277 -2.36 -27.37 1.14
CA ASP A 277 -2.51 -27.37 -0.30
C ASP A 277 -3.95 -27.03 -0.73
N VAL A 278 -4.13 -25.86 -1.34
CA VAL A 278 -5.29 -25.57 -2.18
C VAL A 278 -4.76 -24.94 -3.44
N SER A 279 -4.45 -25.81 -4.40
CA SER A 279 -4.37 -25.49 -5.81
C SER A 279 -5.54 -24.57 -6.17
N VAL A 280 -5.25 -23.42 -6.76
CA VAL A 280 -6.29 -22.55 -7.36
C VAL A 280 -6.77 -23.23 -8.64
N THR A 281 -7.56 -24.28 -8.47
CA THR A 281 -8.28 -24.97 -9.51
C THR A 281 -9.67 -25.27 -8.97
N LYS A 282 -10.64 -24.47 -9.44
CA LYS A 282 -12.08 -24.72 -9.46
C LYS A 282 -12.85 -24.88 -8.12
N ASP A 283 -12.22 -25.27 -7.02
CA ASP A 283 -12.93 -25.62 -5.76
C ASP A 283 -12.76 -24.60 -4.62
N ALA A 284 -12.27 -23.39 -4.91
CA ALA A 284 -12.21 -22.29 -3.93
C ALA A 284 -13.55 -21.52 -3.79
N VAL A 285 -14.64 -22.06 -4.34
CA VAL A 285 -16.00 -21.58 -4.13
C VAL A 285 -16.83 -22.78 -3.74
N ASP A 286 -17.13 -22.89 -2.45
CA ASP A 286 -18.20 -23.75 -1.96
C ASP A 286 -19.53 -23.24 -2.56
N PRO A 287 -20.18 -23.99 -3.47
CA PRO A 287 -21.43 -23.56 -4.10
C PRO A 287 -22.60 -23.47 -3.10
N GLU A 288 -22.49 -24.10 -1.92
CA GLU A 288 -23.56 -24.19 -0.94
C GLU A 288 -23.52 -23.09 0.13
N ARG A 289 -22.49 -22.21 0.14
CA ARG A 289 -22.49 -20.98 0.97
C ARG A 289 -23.28 -19.82 0.33
N SER A 290 -24.28 -20.15 -0.48
CA SER A 290 -25.10 -19.21 -1.26
C SER A 290 -26.39 -18.76 -0.55
N GLU A 291 -26.35 -18.53 0.76
CA GLU A 291 -27.28 -17.56 1.38
C GLU A 291 -26.73 -16.13 1.22
N VAL A 292 -26.70 -15.74 -0.05
CA VAL A 292 -26.61 -14.42 -0.70
C VAL A 292 -26.24 -13.21 0.18
N GLU A 293 -24.94 -12.97 0.36
CA GLU A 293 -24.43 -11.59 0.35
C GLU A 293 -24.51 -11.11 -1.11
N HIS A 294 -25.45 -10.22 -1.45
CA HIS A 294 -25.55 -9.61 -2.77
C HIS A 294 -24.35 -8.68 -3.01
N LEU A 295 -23.17 -9.23 -3.23
CA LEU A 295 -22.00 -8.46 -3.63
C LEU A 295 -22.24 -7.89 -5.02
N ARG A 296 -22.04 -6.58 -5.18
CA ARG A 296 -22.02 -5.95 -6.49
C ARG A 296 -20.84 -6.48 -7.29
N LEU A 297 -21.15 -7.24 -8.35
CA LEU A 297 -20.15 -7.76 -9.29
C LEU A 297 -19.73 -6.65 -10.27
N LEU A 298 -18.43 -6.57 -10.53
CA LEU A 298 -17.82 -5.69 -11.51
C LEU A 298 -17.68 -6.40 -12.86
N ALA A 299 -18.82 -6.90 -13.38
CA ALA A 299 -18.85 -7.49 -14.71
C ALA A 299 -18.45 -6.45 -15.76
N GLY A 300 -17.64 -6.86 -16.74
CA GLY A 300 -17.16 -5.96 -17.79
C GLY A 300 -15.99 -5.06 -17.39
N TYR A 301 -15.42 -5.19 -16.18
CA TYR A 301 -14.19 -4.49 -15.81
C TYR A 301 -12.97 -5.41 -15.86
N HIS A 302 -11.83 -4.87 -16.29
CA HIS A 302 -10.51 -5.46 -16.18
C HIS A 302 -9.69 -4.72 -15.12
N THR A 303 -8.99 -5.47 -14.26
CA THR A 303 -8.11 -4.92 -13.23
C THR A 303 -6.68 -5.38 -13.44
N THR A 304 -5.75 -4.45 -13.51
CA THR A 304 -4.31 -4.75 -13.55
C THR A 304 -3.66 -4.31 -12.25
N ILE A 305 -2.95 -5.22 -11.58
CA ILE A 305 -2.07 -4.90 -10.45
C ILE A 305 -0.76 -4.36 -11.01
N LEU A 306 -0.46 -3.09 -10.74
CA LEU A 306 0.70 -2.37 -11.27
C LEU A 306 1.88 -2.38 -10.30
N VAL A 307 1.62 -2.31 -9.00
CA VAL A 307 2.64 -2.30 -7.94
C VAL A 307 2.13 -3.07 -6.72
N VAL A 308 3.00 -3.86 -6.08
CA VAL A 308 2.70 -4.59 -4.82
C VAL A 308 3.68 -4.17 -3.73
N ASN A 309 3.15 -3.62 -2.63
CA ASN A 309 3.94 -3.12 -1.48
C ASN A 309 5.12 -2.21 -1.91
N GLY A 310 4.85 -1.26 -2.80
CA GLY A 310 5.82 -0.30 -3.32
C GLY A 310 6.44 0.54 -2.19
N GLN A 311 7.77 0.62 -2.18
CA GLN A 311 8.58 1.29 -1.15
C GLN A 311 9.69 2.15 -1.76
N GLN A 312 9.59 2.49 -3.04
CA GLN A 312 10.62 3.22 -3.78
C GLN A 312 10.97 4.56 -3.12
N HIS A 313 9.97 5.23 -2.55
CA HIS A 313 10.10 6.49 -1.81
C HIS A 313 10.91 6.38 -0.52
N LEU A 314 11.10 5.17 0.01
CA LEU A 314 11.87 4.91 1.22
C LEU A 314 13.37 4.75 0.93
N THR A 315 13.78 4.73 -0.35
CA THR A 315 15.19 4.60 -0.73
C THR A 315 16.03 5.68 -0.06
N GLY A 316 17.06 5.25 0.69
CA GLY A 316 17.96 6.13 1.43
C GLY A 316 17.35 6.84 2.64
N LEU A 317 16.09 6.58 3.01
CA LEU A 317 15.53 7.04 4.27
C LEU A 317 16.19 6.27 5.41
N LYS A 318 16.82 6.99 6.34
CA LYS A 318 17.41 6.41 7.54
C LYS A 318 16.71 6.99 8.75
N ARG A 319 16.49 6.14 9.75
CA ARG A 319 16.01 6.59 11.05
C ARG A 319 17.04 7.55 11.68
N GLN A 320 16.54 8.65 12.21
CA GLN A 320 17.37 9.64 12.89
C GLN A 320 18.04 9.03 14.14
N ARG A 321 19.32 9.37 14.36
CA ARG A 321 20.12 8.92 15.51
C ARG A 321 19.59 9.52 16.82
N GLY A 322 19.93 8.89 17.95
CA GLY A 322 19.56 9.38 19.28
C GLY A 322 18.11 9.12 19.69
N GLY A 323 17.41 8.18 19.05
CA GLY A 323 16.05 7.77 19.45
C GLY A 323 14.93 8.70 19.00
N ILE A 324 15.24 9.89 18.48
CA ILE A 324 14.26 10.90 18.02
C ILE A 324 13.32 10.33 16.96
N GLY A 325 13.82 9.47 16.06
CA GLY A 325 13.01 8.83 15.04
C GLY A 325 11.99 7.81 15.57
N ARG A 326 12.07 7.41 16.84
CA ARG A 326 11.10 6.50 17.50
C ARG A 326 10.08 7.26 18.35
N ALA A 327 10.35 8.54 18.66
CA ALA A 327 9.45 9.39 19.41
C ALA A 327 8.23 9.80 18.58
N GLU A 328 7.13 10.08 19.27
CA GLU A 328 5.91 10.65 18.70
C GLU A 328 6.23 11.95 17.94
N HIS A 329 5.61 12.08 16.76
CA HIS A 329 5.67 13.29 15.97
C HIS A 329 4.75 14.36 16.54
N ASP A 330 5.32 15.51 16.89
CA ASP A 330 4.59 16.69 17.33
C ASP A 330 4.57 17.73 16.20
N ASP A 331 3.38 18.07 15.72
CA ASP A 331 3.18 19.01 14.62
C ASP A 331 3.68 20.43 14.97
N LYS A 332 3.89 20.74 16.25
CA LYS A 332 4.48 22.01 16.73
C LYS A 332 6.00 22.04 16.62
N GLN A 333 6.66 20.90 16.41
CA GLN A 333 8.11 20.86 16.24
C GLN A 333 8.48 21.53 14.91
N GLN A 334 9.06 22.73 15.02
CA GLN A 334 9.54 23.46 13.86
C GLN A 334 10.71 22.72 13.21
N THR A 335 10.66 22.55 11.90
CA THR A 335 11.80 22.04 11.12
C THR A 335 12.99 22.98 11.29
N MET A 336 14.22 22.44 11.29
CA MET A 336 15.45 23.25 11.41
C MET A 336 15.53 24.38 10.37
N THR A 337 14.93 24.20 9.20
CA THR A 337 14.80 25.24 8.16
C THR A 337 14.05 26.49 8.63
N THR A 338 13.16 26.38 9.61
CA THR A 338 12.48 27.52 10.25
C THR A 338 13.43 28.34 11.12
N PHE A 339 14.38 27.69 11.79
CA PHE A 339 15.43 28.35 12.58
C PHE A 339 16.44 29.10 11.70
N PHE A 340 16.74 28.59 10.51
CA PHE A 340 17.69 29.23 9.58
C PHE A 340 17.06 30.28 8.65
N LYS A 341 15.73 30.49 8.68
CA LYS A 341 15.03 31.47 7.83
C LYS A 341 15.15 32.93 8.28
N ARG A 342 16.11 33.29 9.15
CA ARG A 342 16.38 34.68 9.54
C ARG A 342 17.86 35.06 9.38
N ALA A 343 18.17 35.60 8.20
CA ALA A 343 19.00 36.79 8.00
C ALA A 343 19.08 37.14 6.50
N ARG A 344 18.04 37.77 5.94
CA ARG A 344 18.27 38.80 4.93
C ARG A 344 18.12 40.13 5.65
N LYS A 345 19.25 40.74 5.98
CA LYS A 345 19.32 42.16 6.34
C LYS A 345 19.18 42.93 5.03
N ASP A 346 18.23 43.84 5.01
CA ASP A 346 18.16 44.95 4.06
C ASP A 346 19.42 45.82 4.12
#